data_AF-A0AAD8FG32-F1
#
_entry.id   AF-A0AAD8FG32-F1
#
_cell.length_a   1.000
_cell.length_b   1.000
_cell.length_c   1.000
_cell.angle_alpha   90.00
_cell.angle_beta   90.00
_cell.angle_gamma   90.00
#
_symmetry.space_group_name_H-M   'P 1'
#
loop_
_entity.id
_entity.type
_entity.pdbx_description
1 polymer ?
#
loop_
_entity_poly.entity_id
_entity_poly.type
_entity_poly.pdbx_seq_one_letter_code
_entity_poly.pdbx_strand_id
1 'polypeptide(L)'
;MGYEAYLKLPYFQRDDYEALKEALLVQFELTAEPYHKKFRGSRLERRETYTNICDRLDKYLRRWLAQSRMPETFEGLIDLVLSEQLRDCMTQEVKYM
;
A
#
# COMPACT_ATOMS: atom_id res chain seq x y z
N MET A 1 -12.17 -9.42 15.84
CA MET A 1 -11.43 -8.97 14.64
C MET A 1 -11.29 -7.44 14.56
N GLY A 2 -12.35 -6.62 14.57
CA GLY A 2 -12.19 -5.15 14.65
C GLY A 2 -11.71 -4.62 16.02
N TYR A 3 -12.07 -5.33 17.10
CA TYR A 3 -11.67 -4.99 18.47
C TYR A 3 -10.14 -5.07 18.71
N GLU A 4 -9.42 -5.92 17.98
CA GLU A 4 -7.95 -6.03 18.09
C GLU A 4 -7.22 -4.82 17.52
N ALA A 5 -7.78 -4.18 16.48
CA ALA A 5 -7.27 -2.93 15.93
C ALA A 5 -7.40 -1.79 16.94
N TYR A 6 -8.57 -1.72 17.58
CA TYR A 6 -8.89 -0.76 18.62
C TYR A 6 -7.96 -0.87 19.84
N LEU A 7 -7.61 -2.09 20.27
CA LEU A 7 -6.71 -2.30 21.41
C LEU A 7 -5.26 -1.88 21.14
N LYS A 8 -4.80 -1.93 19.88
CA LYS A 8 -3.44 -1.51 19.48
C LYS A 8 -3.25 0.01 19.42
N LEU A 9 -4.34 0.79 19.40
CA LEU A 9 -4.26 2.25 19.44
C LEU A 9 -3.94 2.74 20.87
N PRO A 10 -3.01 3.70 21.03
CA PRO A 10 -2.80 4.42 22.28
C PRO A 10 -4.12 5.03 22.80
N TYR A 11 -4.29 5.10 24.11
CA TYR A 11 -5.55 5.51 24.74
C TYR A 11 -6.08 6.86 24.24
N PHE A 12 -5.19 7.79 23.91
CA PHE A 12 -5.53 9.13 23.40
C PHE A 12 -6.00 9.18 21.93
N GLN A 13 -5.81 8.10 21.16
CA GLN A 13 -6.27 7.98 19.76
C GLN A 13 -7.53 7.13 19.61
N ARG A 14 -8.06 6.56 20.71
CA ARG A 14 -9.24 5.68 20.67
C ARG A 14 -10.56 6.41 20.48
N ASP A 15 -10.62 7.67 20.93
CA ASP A 15 -11.76 8.56 20.70
C ASP A 15 -11.67 9.31 19.35
N ASP A 16 -10.54 9.16 18.64
CA ASP A 16 -10.34 9.73 17.32
C ASP A 16 -10.80 8.73 16.24
N TYR A 17 -11.99 9.00 15.70
CA TYR A 17 -12.62 8.18 14.67
C TYR A 17 -11.72 7.99 13.44
N GLU A 18 -10.93 9.00 13.07
CA GLU A 18 -10.09 8.90 11.87
C GLU A 18 -8.87 8.01 12.13
N ALA A 19 -8.28 8.07 13.33
CA ALA A 19 -7.20 7.18 13.74
C ALA A 19 -7.66 5.71 13.83
N LEU A 20 -8.87 5.45 14.33
CA LEU A 20 -9.45 4.10 14.36
C LEU A 20 -9.74 3.57 12.95
N LYS A 21 -10.27 4.41 12.07
CA LYS A 21 -10.54 4.08 10.68
C LYS A 21 -9.26 3.76 9.92
N GLU A 22 -8.20 4.54 10.08
CA GLU A 22 -6.90 4.25 9.48
C GLU A 22 -6.29 2.95 10.00
N ALA A 23 -6.32 2.70 11.31
CA ALA A 23 -5.81 1.47 11.90
C ALA A 23 -6.55 0.23 11.38
N LEU A 24 -7.87 0.33 11.20
CA LEU A 24 -8.68 -0.71 10.57
C LEU A 24 -8.31 -0.89 9.09
N LEU A 25 -8.17 0.20 8.33
CA LEU A 25 -7.78 0.14 6.92
C LEU A 25 -6.41 -0.52 6.73
N VAL A 26 -5.45 -0.23 7.61
CA VAL A 26 -4.13 -0.87 7.62
C VAL A 26 -4.24 -2.36 8.00
N GLN A 27 -4.98 -2.68 9.07
CA GLN A 27 -5.12 -4.06 9.55
C GLN A 27 -5.83 -4.98 8.57
N PHE A 28 -6.73 -4.46 7.74
CA PHE A 28 -7.45 -5.23 6.72
C PHE A 28 -6.81 -5.17 5.32
N GLU A 29 -5.57 -4.66 5.19
CA GLU A 29 -4.87 -4.47 3.90
C GLU A 29 -5.66 -3.63 2.87
N LEU A 30 -6.50 -2.70 3.31
CA LEU A 30 -7.34 -1.85 2.44
C LEU A 30 -6.62 -0.58 1.95
N THR A 31 -5.29 -0.56 1.98
CA THR A 31 -4.49 0.57 1.52
C THR A 31 -3.55 0.15 0.40
N ALA A 32 -3.17 1.10 -0.45
CA ALA A 32 -2.34 0.86 -1.63
C ALA A 32 -0.88 0.46 -1.26
N GLU A 33 -0.41 0.92 -0.09
CA GLU A 33 0.98 0.84 0.38
C GLU A 33 1.54 -0.59 0.59
N PRO A 34 0.81 -1.55 1.19
CA PRO A 34 1.29 -2.92 1.35
C PRO A 34 1.49 -3.63 0.00
N TYR A 35 0.57 -3.41 -0.96
CA TYR A 35 0.67 -3.99 -2.30
C TYR A 35 1.81 -3.36 -3.10
N HIS A 36 2.03 -2.05 -2.97
CA HIS A 36 3.19 -1.36 -3.51
C HIS A 36 4.52 -1.98 -3.01
N LYS A 37 4.67 -2.12 -1.69
CA LYS A 37 5.87 -2.73 -1.10
C LYS A 37 6.06 -4.18 -1.52
N LYS A 38 4.98 -4.97 -1.56
CA LYS A 38 5.01 -6.36 -2.06
C LYS A 38 5.43 -6.41 -3.54
N PHE A 39 4.95 -5.49 -4.38
CA PHE A 39 5.32 -5.41 -5.80
C PHE A 39 6.81 -5.06 -5.99
N ARG A 40 7.29 -3.95 -5.43
CA ARG A 40 8.69 -3.49 -5.58
C ARG A 40 9.70 -4.40 -4.86
N GLY A 41 9.29 -4.98 -3.74
CA GLY A 41 10.09 -5.89 -2.92
C GLY A 41 10.10 -7.35 -3.39
N SER A 42 9.19 -7.75 -4.30
CA SER A 42 9.11 -9.14 -4.76
C SER A 42 10.42 -9.58 -5.42
N ARG A 43 10.85 -10.80 -5.11
CA ARG A 43 12.03 -11.45 -5.70
C ARG A 43 11.68 -12.89 -6.04
N LEU A 44 12.40 -13.47 -6.98
CA LEU A 44 12.23 -14.87 -7.36
C LEU A 44 12.54 -15.78 -6.18
N GLU A 45 11.59 -16.62 -5.80
CA GLU A 45 11.78 -17.59 -4.72
C GLU A 45 12.47 -18.87 -5.21
N ARG A 46 13.16 -19.58 -4.31
CA ARG A 46 13.99 -20.76 -4.60
C ARG A 46 13.29 -21.91 -5.35
N ARG A 47 11.95 -21.93 -5.39
CA ARG A 47 11.14 -22.95 -6.06
C ARG A 47 10.06 -22.35 -6.97
N GLU A 48 10.18 -21.07 -7.28
CA GLU A 48 9.22 -20.34 -8.10
C GLU A 48 9.67 -20.33 -9.57
N THR A 49 8.71 -20.51 -10.48
CA THR A 49 8.94 -20.35 -11.92
C THR A 49 8.79 -18.89 -12.32
N TYR A 50 9.46 -18.46 -13.39
CA TYR A 50 9.31 -17.10 -13.93
C TYR A 50 7.86 -16.69 -14.22
N THR A 51 7.02 -17.63 -14.64
CA THR A 51 5.57 -17.39 -14.83
C THR A 51 4.88 -17.03 -13.51
N ASN A 52 5.20 -17.74 -12.43
CA ASN A 52 4.55 -17.57 -11.14
C ASN A 52 4.90 -16.21 -10.50
N ILE A 53 6.14 -15.74 -10.65
CA ILE A 53 6.49 -14.39 -10.18
C ILE A 53 5.81 -13.32 -11.02
N CYS A 54 5.70 -13.50 -12.34
CA CYS A 54 4.95 -12.57 -13.20
C CYS A 54 3.48 -12.48 -12.79
N ASP A 55 2.81 -13.63 -12.55
CA ASP A 55 1.42 -13.67 -12.09
C ASP A 55 1.26 -12.99 -10.72
N ARG A 56 2.24 -13.15 -9.83
CA ARG A 56 2.24 -12.52 -8.52
C ARG A 56 2.46 -11.01 -8.60
N LEU A 57 3.38 -10.56 -9.45
CA LEU A 57 3.62 -9.15 -9.73
C LEU A 57 2.38 -8.48 -10.34
N ASP A 58 1.73 -9.13 -11.32
CA ASP A 58 0.47 -8.65 -11.91
C ASP A 58 -0.62 -8.51 -10.84
N LYS A 59 -0.79 -9.52 -9.98
CA LYS A 59 -1.74 -9.46 -8.86
C LYS A 59 -1.46 -8.30 -7.92
N TYR A 60 -0.20 -8.09 -7.53
CA TYR A 60 0.16 -6.97 -6.66
C TYR A 60 -0.07 -5.62 -7.32
N LEU A 61 0.29 -5.47 -8.60
CA LEU A 61 0.07 -4.23 -9.35
C LEU A 61 -1.42 -3.90 -9.49
N ARG A 62 -2.26 -4.88 -9.84
CA ARG A 62 -3.71 -4.67 -9.94
C ARG A 62 -4.34 -4.31 -8.61
N ARG A 63 -3.93 -4.97 -7.53
CA ARG A 63 -4.40 -4.63 -6.18
C ARG A 63 -3.92 -3.24 -5.76
N TRP A 64 -2.68 -2.89 -6.10
CA TRP A 64 -2.15 -1.55 -5.83
C TRP A 64 -2.94 -0.47 -6.58
N LEU A 65 -3.22 -0.67 -7.88
CA LEU A 65 -4.03 0.24 -8.69
C LEU A 65 -5.48 0.35 -8.16
N ALA A 66 -6.14 -0.76 -7.86
CA ALA A 66 -7.51 -0.77 -7.36
C ALA A 66 -7.66 -0.13 -5.97
N GLN A 67 -6.62 -0.16 -5.14
CA GLN A 67 -6.58 0.52 -3.83
C GLN A 67 -6.00 1.93 -3.94
N SER A 68 -5.49 2.32 -5.10
CA SER A 68 -5.11 3.69 -5.39
C SER A 68 -6.36 4.51 -5.68
N ARG A 69 -6.30 5.82 -5.44
CA ARG A 69 -7.36 6.75 -5.86
C ARG A 69 -7.24 7.12 -7.36
N MET A 70 -6.40 6.41 -8.11
CA MET A 70 -6.17 6.67 -9.53
C MET A 70 -7.19 5.91 -10.39
N PRO A 71 -7.57 6.47 -11.55
CA PRO A 71 -8.45 5.76 -12.47
C PRO A 71 -7.76 4.51 -13.04
N GLU A 72 -8.52 3.42 -13.26
CA GLU A 72 -8.04 2.20 -13.93
C GLU A 72 -7.87 2.41 -15.45
N THR A 73 -7.02 3.38 -15.81
CA THR A 73 -6.70 3.77 -17.18
C THR A 73 -5.19 3.77 -17.35
N PHE A 74 -4.72 3.80 -18.60
CA PHE A 74 -3.30 3.91 -18.88
C PHE A 74 -2.67 5.17 -18.25
N GLU A 75 -3.36 6.31 -18.35
CA GLU A 75 -2.94 7.56 -17.71
C GLU A 75 -2.91 7.44 -16.19
N GLY A 76 -3.93 6.84 -15.57
CA GLY A 76 -3.94 6.63 -14.12
C GLY A 76 -2.81 5.71 -13.63
N LEU A 77 -2.37 4.76 -14.46
CA LEU A 77 -1.18 3.94 -14.16
C LEU A 77 0.12 4.78 -14.25
N ILE A 78 0.23 5.65 -15.25
CA ILE A 78 1.36 6.59 -15.36
C ILE A 78 1.42 7.49 -14.12
N ASP A 79 0.29 8.10 -13.75
CA ASP A 79 0.18 8.99 -12.59
C ASP A 79 0.53 8.27 -11.29
N LEU A 80 0.10 7.00 -11.14
CA LEU A 80 0.43 6.18 -9.98
C LEU A 80 1.93 5.96 -9.83
N VAL A 81 2.61 5.59 -10.93
CA VAL A 81 4.05 5.33 -10.95
C VAL A 81 4.86 6.63 -10.77
N LEU A 82 4.43 7.73 -11.38
CA LEU A 82 5.08 9.04 -11.19
C LEU A 82 4.93 9.54 -9.75
N SER A 83 3.75 9.38 -9.15
CA SER A 83 3.47 9.76 -7.77
C SER A 83 4.31 8.95 -6.78
N GLU A 84 4.51 7.67 -7.06
CA GLU A 84 5.44 6.83 -6.32
C GLU A 84 6.88 7.33 -6.43
N GLN A 85 7.38 7.51 -7.66
CA GLN A 85 8.76 7.95 -7.88
C GLN A 85 9.03 9.31 -7.23
N LEU A 86 8.06 10.23 -7.31
CA LEU A 86 8.14 11.54 -6.65
C LEU A 86 8.25 11.39 -5.12
N ARG A 87 7.45 10.50 -4.52
CA ARG A 87 7.50 10.22 -3.09
C ARG A 87 8.88 9.70 -2.65
N ASP A 88 9.50 8.86 -3.45
CA ASP A 88 10.82 8.30 -3.16
C ASP A 88 11.95 9.30 -3.41
N CYS A 89 11.78 10.22 -4.38
CA CYS A 89 12.70 11.32 -4.64
C CYS A 89 12.67 12.41 -3.56
N MET A 90 11.55 12.59 -2.87
CA MET A 90 11.47 13.49 -1.72
C MET A 90 12.18 12.85 -0.51
N THR A 91 13.42 13.28 -0.23
CA THR A 91 14.18 12.90 0.98
C THR A 91 13.38 13.19 2.25
N GLN A 92 13.63 12.42 3.33
CA GLN A 92 12.90 12.54 4.61
C GLN A 92 12.87 13.95 5.22
N GLU A 93 13.78 14.85 4.82
CA GLU A 93 13.86 16.23 5.32
C GLU A 93 12.69 17.13 4.88
N VAL A 94 11.98 16.80 3.80
CA VAL A 94 10.86 17.63 3.29
C VAL A 94 9.49 17.13 3.77
N LYS A 95 9.42 15.97 4.45
CA LYS A 95 8.15 15.40 4.94
C LYS A 95 7.55 16.13 6.15
N TYR A 96 8.29 17.07 6.76
CA TYR A 96 7.90 17.75 8.00
C TYR A 96 7.95 19.29 7.91
N MET A 97 8.09 19.87 6.71
CA MET A 97 7.74 21.28 6.46
C MET A 97 6.31 21.37 5.95
#